data_AF-A0A378A2V2-F1
#
_entry.id   AF-A0A378A2V2-F1
#
_cell.length_a   1.000
_cell.length_b   1.000
_cell.length_c   1.000
_cell.angle_alpha   90.00
_cell.angle_beta   90.00
_cell.angle_gamma   90.00
#
_symmetry.space_group_name_H-M   'P 1'
#
loop_
_entity.id
_entity.type
_entity.pdbx_description
1 polymer ?
#
loop_
_entity_poly.entity_id
_entity_poly.type
_entity_poly.pdbx_seq_one_letter_code
_entity_poly.pdbx_strand_id
1 'polypeptide(L)'
;MTITLPLTLPGIIVGTVLAFARSLGEFGATITFVSNIPGETRTLPSAMYTLIQTPGGEGAAARLCLIAIGLALVSLLISEWLARVSRQRMGG
;
A
#
# COMPACT_ATOMS: atom_id res chain seq x y z
N MET A 1 -31.45 7.98 -3.87
CA MET A 1 -30.00 7.70 -3.75
C MET A 1 -29.17 8.97 -3.43
N THR A 2 -29.76 9.99 -2.79
CA THR A 2 -29.09 11.27 -2.49
C THR A 2 -28.82 11.49 -1.00
N ILE A 3 -29.40 10.66 -0.12
CA ILE A 3 -29.20 10.74 1.34
C ILE A 3 -28.22 9.67 1.83
N THR A 4 -28.33 8.44 1.33
CA THR A 4 -27.50 7.32 1.79
C THR A 4 -26.03 7.44 1.38
N LEU A 5 -25.76 7.89 0.16
CA LEU A 5 -24.40 8.00 -0.39
C LEU A 5 -23.51 9.02 0.37
N PRO A 6 -23.96 10.25 0.69
CA PRO A 6 -23.16 11.16 1.51
C PRO A 6 -22.99 10.67 2.95
N LEU A 7 -23.98 9.99 3.54
CA LEU A 7 -23.86 9.46 4.91
C LEU A 7 -22.90 8.27 5.02
N THR A 8 -22.76 7.43 3.98
CA THR A 8 -21.86 6.28 3.99
C THR A 8 -20.44 6.60 3.50
N LEU A 9 -20.24 7.76 2.87
CA LEU A 9 -18.96 8.21 2.32
C LEU A 9 -17.79 8.17 3.34
N PRO A 10 -17.93 8.63 4.59
CA PRO A 10 -16.86 8.53 5.59
C PRO A 10 -16.46 7.08 5.89
N GLY A 11 -17.45 6.17 5.95
CA GLY A 11 -17.24 4.75 6.19
C GLY A 11 -16.51 4.07 5.03
N ILE A 12 -16.87 4.40 3.79
CA ILE A 12 -16.20 3.89 2.57
C ILE A 12 -14.73 4.32 2.55
N ILE A 13 -14.45 5.57 2.91
CA ILE A 13 -13.08 6.10 2.96
C ILE A 13 -12.23 5.35 3.99
N VAL A 14 -12.73 5.20 5.22
CA VAL A 14 -12.04 4.43 6.28
C VAL A 14 -11.84 2.97 5.86
N GLY A 15 -12.86 2.35 5.27
CA GLY A 15 -12.77 0.99 4.74
C GLY A 15 -11.71 0.85 3.65
N THR A 16 -11.58 1.85 2.78
CA THR A 16 -10.58 1.88 1.70
C THR A 16 -9.16 2.03 2.26
N VAL A 17 -8.96 2.90 3.26
CA VAL A 17 -7.67 3.05 3.95
C VAL A 17 -7.25 1.75 4.62
N LEU A 18 -8.17 1.11 5.36
CA LEU A 18 -7.91 -0.17 6.03
C LEU A 18 -7.62 -1.29 5.04
N ALA A 19 -8.38 -1.39 3.95
CA ALA A 19 -8.14 -2.37 2.89
C ALA A 19 -6.78 -2.14 2.20
N PHE A 20 -6.42 -0.89 1.94
CA PHE A 20 -5.11 -0.51 1.39
C PHE A 20 -3.97 -0.92 2.33
N ALA A 21 -4.07 -0.57 3.62
CA ALA A 21 -3.08 -0.97 4.63
C ALA A 21 -2.94 -2.50 4.72
N ARG A 22 -4.06 -3.23 4.65
CA ARG A 22 -4.06 -4.70 4.65
C ARG A 22 -3.41 -5.28 3.40
N SER A 23 -3.66 -4.69 2.24
CA SER A 23 -3.04 -5.11 0.96
C SER A 23 -1.52 -4.89 0.94
N LEU A 24 -1.01 -3.84 1.57
CA LEU A 24 0.43 -3.63 1.73
C LEU A 24 1.07 -4.70 2.63
N GLY A 25 0.31 -5.22 3.61
CA GLY A 25 0.74 -6.30 4.50
C GLY A 25 0.64 -7.71 3.89
N GLU A 26 -0.06 -7.89 2.77
CA GLU A 26 -0.22 -9.20 2.08
C GLU A 26 1.05 -9.73 1.38
N PHE A 27 2.20 -9.09 1.62
CA PHE A 27 3.51 -9.59 1.22
C PHE A 27 3.70 -11.08 1.56
N GLY A 28 3.28 -11.52 2.74
CA GLY A 28 3.41 -12.91 3.18
C GLY A 28 2.59 -13.91 2.36
N ALA A 29 1.38 -13.53 1.94
CA ALA A 29 0.53 -14.39 1.11
C ALA A 29 1.12 -14.54 -0.30
N THR A 30 1.66 -13.46 -0.85
CA THR A 30 2.21 -13.45 -2.22
C THR A 30 3.50 -14.27 -2.31
N ILE A 31 4.45 -14.14 -1.37
CA ILE A 31 5.70 -14.93 -1.42
C ILE A 31 5.49 -16.44 -1.22
N THR A 32 4.42 -16.82 -0.53
CA THR A 32 4.10 -18.23 -0.25
C THR A 32 3.54 -18.95 -1.48
N PHE A 33 2.79 -18.25 -2.33
CA PHE A 33 2.08 -18.85 -3.48
C PHE A 33 2.64 -18.46 -4.86
N VAL A 34 3.46 -17.41 -4.95
CA VAL A 34 4.04 -16.94 -6.22
C VAL A 34 5.52 -17.29 -6.30
N SER A 35 5.93 -17.91 -7.41
CA SER A 35 7.35 -18.16 -7.70
C SER A 35 8.11 -16.83 -7.88
N ASN A 36 9.37 -16.77 -7.44
CA ASN A 36 10.22 -15.58 -7.55
C ASN A 36 11.06 -15.59 -8.83
N ILE A 37 10.42 -15.47 -9.99
CA ILE A 37 11.09 -15.42 -11.29
C ILE A 37 11.48 -13.95 -11.59
N PRO A 38 12.77 -13.61 -11.70
CA PRO A 38 13.20 -12.26 -12.05
C PRO A 38 12.59 -11.81 -13.39
N GLY A 39 11.88 -10.67 -13.41
CA GLY A 39 11.35 -10.06 -14.63
C GLY A 39 9.93 -10.48 -15.05
N GLU A 40 9.37 -11.53 -14.44
CA GLU A 40 8.01 -12.02 -14.75
C GLU A 40 7.07 -11.82 -13.56
N THR A 41 7.44 -12.38 -12.40
CA THR A 41 6.57 -12.44 -11.20
C THR A 41 7.21 -11.77 -9.98
N ARG A 42 8.34 -11.09 -10.19
CA ARG A 42 9.10 -10.44 -9.12
C ARG A 42 8.44 -9.12 -8.72
N THR A 43 7.87 -9.09 -7.52
CA THR A 43 7.36 -7.89 -6.89
C THR A 43 8.46 -7.20 -6.08
N LEU A 44 8.28 -5.91 -5.78
CA LEU A 44 9.19 -5.13 -4.92
C LEU A 44 9.60 -5.87 -3.64
N PRO A 45 8.67 -6.51 -2.91
CA PRO A 45 9.01 -7.24 -1.69
C PRO A 45 9.80 -8.54 -1.91
N SER A 46 9.49 -9.33 -2.96
CA SER A 46 10.23 -10.57 -3.25
C SER A 46 11.66 -10.27 -3.76
N ALA A 47 11.84 -9.15 -4.47
CA ALA A 47 13.15 -8.62 -4.82
C ALA A 47 13.97 -8.26 -3.57
N MET A 48 13.38 -7.53 -2.62
CA MET A 48 14.03 -7.18 -1.35
C MET A 48 14.45 -8.41 -0.55
N TYR A 49 13.56 -9.40 -0.42
CA TYR A 49 13.84 -10.64 0.30
C TYR A 49 15.04 -11.40 -0.31
N THR A 50 15.08 -11.47 -1.64
CA THR A 50 16.19 -12.12 -2.36
C THR A 50 17.51 -11.38 -2.16
N LEU A 51 17.48 -10.04 -2.21
CA LEU A 51 18.66 -9.19 -2.07
C LEU A 51 19.24 -9.26 -0.65
N ILE A 52 18.39 -9.36 0.38
CA ILE A 52 18.85 -9.50 1.77
C ILE A 52 19.53 -10.85 2.03
N GLN A 53 19.15 -11.89 1.29
CA GLN A 53 19.81 -13.20 1.36
C GLN A 53 21.08 -13.30 0.51
N THR A 54 21.33 -12.31 -0.36
CA THR A 54 22.51 -12.29 -1.23
C THR A 54 23.66 -11.57 -0.52
N PRO A 55 24.87 -12.16 -0.42
CA PRO A 55 26.02 -11.49 0.16
C PRO A 55 26.31 -10.16 -0.56
N GLY A 56 26.34 -9.04 0.18
CA GLY A 56 26.55 -7.69 -0.38
C GLY A 56 25.31 -7.02 -0.99
N GLY A 57 24.12 -7.63 -0.90
CA GLY A 57 22.85 -7.07 -1.41
C GLY A 57 22.16 -6.08 -0.48
N GLU A 58 22.70 -5.85 0.72
CA GLU A 58 22.10 -5.03 1.79
C GLU A 58 21.82 -3.59 1.36
N GLY A 59 22.73 -2.97 0.59
CA GLY A 59 22.55 -1.61 0.08
C GLY A 59 21.38 -1.49 -0.91
N ALA A 60 21.20 -2.49 -1.77
CA ALA A 60 20.09 -2.53 -2.72
C ALA A 60 18.76 -2.82 -2.01
N ALA A 61 18.76 -3.72 -1.02
CA ALA A 61 17.60 -4.00 -0.18
C ALA A 61 17.17 -2.74 0.61
N ALA A 62 18.10 -2.01 1.21
CA ALA A 62 17.81 -0.77 1.94
C ALA A 62 17.19 0.31 1.04
N ARG A 63 17.69 0.47 -0.20
CA ARG A 63 17.13 1.43 -1.15
C ARG A 63 15.69 1.09 -1.54
N LEU A 64 15.41 -0.18 -1.82
CA LEU A 64 14.05 -0.64 -2.11
C LEU A 64 13.13 -0.47 -0.89
N CYS A 65 13.65 -0.68 0.32
CA CYS A 65 12.91 -0.45 1.57
C CYS A 65 12.46 1.01 1.69
N LEU A 66 13.39 1.96 1.47
CA LEU A 66 13.09 3.38 1.52
C LEU A 66 12.06 3.79 0.47
N ILE A 67 12.14 3.23 -0.75
CA ILE A 67 11.14 3.48 -1.81
C ILE A 67 9.77 2.95 -1.39
N ALA A 68 9.70 1.74 -0.84
CA ALA A 68 8.45 1.13 -0.38
C ALA A 68 7.81 1.92 0.76
N ILE A 69 8.61 2.37 1.74
CA ILE A 69 8.15 3.24 2.83
C ILE A 69 7.63 4.56 2.27
N GLY A 70 8.37 5.18 1.34
CA GLY A 70 7.95 6.42 0.69
C GLY A 70 6.62 6.26 -0.05
N LEU A 71 6.45 5.18 -0.83
CA LEU A 71 5.21 4.88 -1.54
C LEU A 71 4.03 4.69 -0.58
N ALA A 72 4.24 3.95 0.52
CA ALA A 72 3.21 3.71 1.53
C ALA A 72 2.78 5.01 2.22
N LEU A 73 3.73 5.85 2.62
CA LEU A 73 3.46 7.14 3.25
C LEU A 73 2.74 8.09 2.28
N VAL A 74 3.19 8.18 1.03
CA VAL A 74 2.53 9.01 0.01
C VAL A 74 1.10 8.54 -0.23
N SER A 75 0.88 7.24 -0.40
CA SER A 75 -0.48 6.72 -0.60
C SER A 75 -1.38 6.97 0.60
N LEU A 76 -0.86 6.82 1.83
CA LEU A 76 -1.60 7.12 3.05
C LEU A 76 -1.95 8.62 3.14
N LEU A 77 -0.99 9.51 2.87
CA LEU A 77 -1.21 10.96 2.87
C LEU A 77 -2.25 11.37 1.83
N ILE A 78 -2.20 10.79 0.62
CA ILE A 78 -3.22 11.02 -0.42
C ILE A 78 -4.59 10.56 0.07
N SER A 79 -4.66 9.37 0.69
CA SER A 79 -5.91 8.83 1.21
C SER A 79 -6.50 9.70 2.33
N GLU A 80 -5.68 10.14 3.28
CA GLU A 80 -6.04 11.08 4.32
C GLU A 80 -6.48 12.44 3.76
N TRP A 81 -5.78 12.96 2.75
CA TRP A 81 -6.11 14.23 2.12
C TRP A 81 -7.46 14.17 1.39
N LEU A 82 -7.69 13.12 0.59
CA LEU A 82 -8.98 12.85 -0.04
C LEU A 82 -10.09 12.68 1.01
N ALA A 83 -9.80 12.01 2.13
CA ALA A 83 -10.73 11.85 3.25
C ALA A 83 -11.12 13.18 3.89
N ARG A 84 -10.17 14.11 4.03
CA ARG A 84 -10.39 15.45 4.60
C ARG A 84 -11.20 16.33 3.65
N VAL A 85 -10.85 16.35 2.36
CA VAL A 85 -11.58 17.13 1.33
C VAL A 85 -13.02 16.66 1.21
N SER A 86 -13.24 15.34 1.24
CA SER A 86 -14.58 14.75 1.19
C SER A 86 -15.45 15.16 2.39
N ARG A 87 -14.89 15.17 3.61
CA ARG A 87 -15.58 15.63 4.82
C ARG A 87 -15.98 17.10 4.76
N GLN A 88 -15.15 17.97 4.21
CA GLN A 88 -15.45 19.41 4.08
C GLN A 88 -16.61 19.69 3.12
N ARG A 89 -16.78 18.87 2.07
CA ARG A 89 -17.87 19.02 1.10
C ARG A 89 -19.23 18.52 1.59
N MET A 90 -19.30 17.76 2.68
CA MET A 90 -20.55 17.24 3.24
C MET A 90 -21.08 18.06 4.42
N GLY A 91 -20.33 19.07 4.87
CA GLY A 91 -20.71 19.98 5.96
C GLY A 91 -21.28 21.32 5.53
N GLY A 92 -21.59 21.49 4.24
CA GLY A 92 -22.33 22.64 3.68
C GLY A 92 -23.52 22.15 2.88
#